data_AF-A0A1W1DXK2-F1
#
_entry.id   AF-A0A1W1DXK2-F1
#
_cell.length_a   1.000
_cell.length_b   1.000
_cell.length_c   1.000
_cell.angle_alpha   90.00
_cell.angle_beta   90.00
_cell.angle_gamma   90.00
#
_symmetry.space_group_name_H-M   'P 1'
#
loop_
_entity.id
_entity.type
_entity.pdbx_description
1 polymer ?
#
loop_
_entity_poly.entity_id
_entity_poly.type
_entity_poly.pdbx_seq_one_letter_code
_entity_poly.pdbx_strand_id
1 'polypeptide(L)' 'MIAKHRNGETGNIKLAWIGQYTRFENLANDSQAQYAPEDWQIEATDMHNAPSFEDDGAPHFETEAF' A
#
# COMPACT_ATOMS: atom_id res chain seq x y z
N MET A 1 8.50 -0.47 -8.92
CA MET A 1 9.77 0.12 -9.41
C MET A 1 9.93 -0.15 -10.91
N ILE A 2 10.34 0.87 -11.66
CA ILE A 2 10.82 0.75 -13.05
C ILE A 2 12.35 0.69 -13.00
N ALA A 3 12.90 -0.52 -13.12
CA ALA A 3 14.35 -0.75 -13.05
C ALA A 3 15.09 -0.47 -14.38
N LYS A 4 14.40 -0.59 -15.51
CA LYS A 4 14.96 -0.33 -16.84
C LYS A 4 13.91 0.28 -17.75
N HIS A 5 14.31 1.34 -18.44
CA HIS A 5 13.50 1.97 -19.47
C HIS A 5 14.42 2.37 -20.64
N ARG A 6 14.13 1.90 -21.86
CA ARG A 6 15.04 2.08 -23.02
C ARG A 6 15.09 3.53 -23.52
N ASN A 7 14.00 4.28 -23.34
CA ASN A 7 13.81 5.61 -23.93
C ASN A 7 13.22 6.63 -22.94
N GLY A 8 13.45 6.43 -21.64
CA GLY A 8 13.00 7.40 -20.66
C GLY A 8 13.49 7.06 -19.27
N GLU A 9 12.87 7.69 -18.30
CA GLU A 9 13.34 7.66 -16.92
C GLU A 9 13.02 6.34 -16.22
N THR A 10 13.90 5.99 -15.29
CA THR A 10 13.73 4.91 -14.32
C THR A 10 13.32 5.53 -12.98
N GLY A 11 12.67 4.75 -12.11
CA GLY A 11 12.26 5.26 -10.81
C GLY A 11 11.21 4.42 -10.12
N ASN A 12 10.62 4.98 -9.07
CA ASN A 12 9.58 4.32 -8.28
C ASN A 12 8.22 4.92 -8.59
N ILE A 13 7.19 4.05 -8.57
CA ILE A 13 5.80 4.45 -8.74
C ILE A 13 5.04 3.91 -7.52
N LYS A 14 4.23 4.77 -6.91
CA LYS A 14 3.40 4.44 -5.75
C LYS A 14 2.01 4.01 -6.24
N LEU A 15 1.53 2.88 -5.73
CA LEU A 15 0.23 2.28 -6.06
C LEU A 15 -0.45 1.81 -4.78
N ALA A 16 -1.78 1.79 -4.75
CA ALA A 16 -2.55 1.18 -3.68
C ALA A 16 -2.66 -0.33 -3.88
N TRP A 17 -2.51 -1.12 -2.80
CA TRP A 17 -2.70 -2.56 -2.82
C TRP A 17 -4.07 -2.95 -2.26
N ILE A 18 -4.90 -3.62 -3.07
CA ILE A 18 -6.22 -4.13 -2.67
C ILE A 18 -6.13 -5.64 -2.46
N GLY A 19 -5.86 -6.05 -1.22
CA GLY A 19 -5.62 -7.45 -0.86
C GLY A 19 -6.77 -8.41 -1.20
N GLN A 20 -8.02 -7.94 -1.09
CA GLN A 20 -9.21 -8.75 -1.39
C GLN A 20 -9.28 -9.24 -2.85
N TYR A 21 -8.68 -8.50 -3.78
CA TYR A 21 -8.69 -8.83 -5.21
C TYR A 21 -7.31 -9.13 -5.78
N THR A 22 -6.28 -9.15 -4.92
CA THR A 22 -4.88 -9.30 -5.36
C THR A 22 -4.54 -8.29 -6.47
N ARG A 23 -4.95 -7.03 -6.31
CA ARG A 23 -4.93 -6.01 -7.36
C ARG A 23 -4.26 -4.72 -6.89
N PHE A 24 -3.51 -4.09 -7.81
CA PHE A 24 -3.01 -2.73 -7.62
C PHE A 24 -3.93 -1.70 -8.29
N GLU A 25 -4.15 -0.58 -7.61
CA GLU A 25 -4.84 0.60 -8.14
C GLU A 25 -3.97 1.85 -8.09
N ASN A 26 -4.27 2.85 -8.91
CA ASN A 26 -3.53 4.10 -8.93
C ASN A 26 -3.73 4.85 -7.60
N LEU A 27 -2.62 5.25 -6.96
CA LEU A 27 -2.65 5.91 -5.64
C LEU A 27 -3.09 7.40 -5.72
N ALA A 28 -3.16 7.98 -6.91
CA ALA A 28 -3.58 9.37 -7.10
C ALA A 28 -4.32 9.54 -8.44
N ASN A 29 -5.37 10.38 -8.46
CA ASN A 29 -5.74 11.11 -9.67
C ASN A 29 -4.61 12.10 -10.00
N ASP A 30 -4.33 12.39 -11.27
CA ASP A 30 -3.19 13.20 -11.70
C ASP A 30 -3.06 14.58 -11.01
N SER A 31 -4.13 15.11 -10.40
CA SER A 31 -4.15 16.32 -9.57
C SER A 31 -3.65 16.15 -8.12
N GLN A 32 -3.55 14.92 -7.61
CA GLN A 32 -3.06 14.60 -6.26
C GLN A 32 -1.60 14.12 -6.23
N ALA A 33 -1.02 13.75 -7.37
CA ALA A 33 0.40 13.36 -7.45
C ALA A 33 1.35 14.50 -7.05
N GLN A 34 0.89 15.75 -7.12
CA GLN A 34 1.59 16.94 -6.64
C GLN A 34 1.74 16.99 -5.10
N TYR A 35 0.95 16.17 -4.38
CA TYR A 35 1.00 15.99 -2.93
C TYR A 35 1.49 14.61 -2.53
N ALA A 36 2.14 13.88 -3.45
CA ALA A 36 2.70 12.58 -3.10
C ALA A 36 3.70 12.77 -1.95
N PRO A 37 3.51 12.08 -0.81
CA PRO A 37 4.36 12.26 0.36
C PRO A 37 5.81 11.89 0.02
N GLU A 38 6.77 12.72 0.41
CA GLU A 38 8.20 12.45 0.23
C GLU A 38 8.61 11.14 0.92
N ASP A 39 9.71 10.52 0.51
CA ASP A 39 10.10 9.19 1.00
C ASP A 39 10.18 9.10 2.54
N TRP A 40 10.59 10.18 3.21
CA TRP A 40 10.63 10.26 4.67
C TRP A 40 9.25 10.28 5.33
N GLN A 41 8.21 10.80 4.66
CA GLN A 41 6.83 10.77 5.14
C GLN A 41 6.22 9.36 5.02
N ILE A 42 6.64 8.62 3.99
CA ILE A 42 6.21 7.24 3.76
C ILE A 42 6.79 6.34 4.85
N GLU A 43 8.10 6.44 5.11
CA GLU A 43 8.77 5.68 6.17
C GLU A 43 8.14 5.93 7.54
N ALA A 44 7.80 7.20 7.84
CA ALA A 44 7.09 7.56 9.07
C ALA A 44 5.68 6.95 9.16
N THR A 45 4.96 6.88 8.03
CA THR A 45 3.63 6.27 7.97
C THR A 45 3.69 4.76 8.11
N ASP A 46 4.67 4.11 7.47
CA ASP A 46 4.91 2.67 7.57
C ASP A 46 5.30 2.28 9.01
N MET A 47 6.16 3.06 9.68
CA MET A 47 6.49 2.87 11.09
C MET A 47 5.29 3.08 12.03
N HIS A 48 4.42 4.04 11.72
CA HIS A 48 3.22 4.29 12.51
C HIS A 48 2.15 3.22 12.31
N ASN A 49 2.14 2.55 11.14
CA ASN A 49 1.19 1.48 10.84
C ASN A 49 1.72 0.08 11.18
N ALA A 50 3.02 -0.08 11.44
CA ALA A 50 3.63 -1.31 11.95
C ALA A 50 2.87 -1.97 13.13
N PRO A 51 2.44 -1.25 14.18
CA PRO A 51 1.68 -1.86 15.28
C PRO A 51 0.26 -2.29 14.91
N SER A 52 -0.28 -1.86 13.76
CA SER A 52 -1.61 -2.26 13.27
C SER A 52 -1.62 -3.64 12.60
N PHE A 53 -0.45 -4.19 12.25
CA PHE A 53 -0.32 -5.49 11.57
C PHE A 53 0.02 -6.64 12.52
N GLU A 54 0.25 -6.34 13.79
CA GLU A 54 0.51 -7.30 14.87
C GLU A 54 -0.77 -7.50 15.70
N ASP A 55 -1.88 -7.87 15.05
CA ASP A 55 -3.01 -8.51 15.74
C ASP A 55 -2.95 -10.01 15.42
N ASP A 56 -2.33 -10.79 16.31
CA ASP A 56 -2.42 -12.26 16.36
C ASP A 56 -3.85 -12.72 16.77
N GLY A 57 -4.87 -12.00 16.35
CA GLY A 57 -6.27 -12.30 16.57
C GLY A 57 -6.78 -13.24 15.49
N ALA A 58 -6.56 -14.54 15.66
CA ALA A 58 -7.24 -15.56 14.86
C ALA A 58 -8.75 -15.22 14.76
N PRO A 59 -9.36 -15.25 13.55
CA PRO A 59 -10.76 -14.91 13.40
C PRO A 59 -11.62 -15.90 14.21
N HIS A 60 -12.34 -15.38 15.22
CA HIS A 60 -13.26 -16.17 16.04
C HIS A 60 -14.53 -16.47 15.23
N PHE A 61 -14.62 -17.66 14.63
CA PHE A 61 -15.85 -18.12 13.99
C PHE A 61 -16.81 -18.63 15.07
N GLU A 62 -17.86 -17.87 15.37
CA GLU A 62 -18.93 -18.34 16.26
C GLU A 62 -19.66 -19.51 15.57
N THR A 63 -19.57 -20.69 16.16
CA THR A 63 -20.34 -21.86 15.70
C THR A 63 -21.73 -21.79 16.36
N GLU A 64 -22.71 -21.26 15.65
CA GLU A 64 -24.11 -21.44 16.03
C GLU A 64 -24.50 -22.91 15.82
N ALA A 65 -24.83 -23.61 16.91
CA ALA A 65 -25.34 -24.97 16.89
C ALA A 65 -26.86 -24.95 16.60
N PHE A 66 -27.27 -25.65 15.55
CA PHE A 66 -28.67 -26.03 15.29
C PHE A 66 -29.09 -27.22 16.16
#